data_AF-A0A6A7XZV2-F1
#
_entry.id   AF-A0A6A7XZV2-F1
#
_cell.length_a   1.000
_cell.length_b   1.000
_cell.length_c   1.000
_cell.angle_alpha   90.00
_cell.angle_beta   90.00
_cell.angle_gamma   90.00
#
_symmetry.space_group_name_H-M   'P 1'
#
loop_
_entity.id
_entity.type
_entity.pdbx_description
1 polymer ?
#
loop_
_entity_poly.entity_id
_entity_poly.type
_entity_poly.pdbx_seq_one_letter_code
_entity_poly.pdbx_strand_id
1 'polypeptide(L)'
;MLDERSNSYDRTTTLPRLLPHWPGDLADPGPDIVRRLERALRAERRKGRAGQAAYDLERHIALVHALAAERGQTRSARRPTP
;
A
#
# COMPACT_ATOMS: atom_id res chain seq x y z
N MET A 1 1.92 -16.18 -23.78
CA MET A 1 0.73 -15.32 -23.75
C MET A 1 0.12 -15.48 -22.37
N LEU A 2 -0.15 -14.37 -21.66
CA LEU A 2 -0.40 -14.25 -20.19
C LEU A 2 0.94 -14.27 -19.40
N ASP A 3 1.39 -13.25 -18.66
CA ASP A 3 0.66 -12.30 -17.82
C ASP A 3 1.20 -10.86 -17.91
N GLU A 4 0.58 -10.02 -18.74
CA GLU A 4 0.61 -8.55 -18.59
C GLU A 4 -0.38 -8.11 -17.51
N ARG A 5 -0.30 -8.69 -16.31
CA ARG A 5 -0.90 -8.09 -15.11
C ARG A 5 0.05 -7.06 -14.50
N SER A 6 0.71 -6.27 -15.34
CA SER A 6 1.22 -4.95 -14.94
C SER A 6 0.02 -4.04 -14.73
N ASN A 7 -0.79 -4.35 -13.71
CA ASN A 7 -1.65 -3.35 -13.11
C ASN A 7 -0.67 -2.35 -12.47
N SER A 8 -0.31 -1.32 -13.24
CA SER A 8 0.68 -0.32 -12.87
C SER A 8 0.21 0.32 -11.57
N TYR A 9 0.71 -0.20 -10.45
CA TYR A 9 0.51 0.41 -9.15
C TYR A 9 1.18 1.78 -9.21
N ASP A 10 0.35 2.80 -9.40
CA ASP A 10 0.80 4.18 -9.35
C ASP A 10 0.64 4.68 -7.92
N ARG A 11 1.80 4.88 -7.29
CA ARG A 11 1.93 5.39 -5.93
C ARG A 11 1.19 6.72 -5.76
N THR A 12 1.28 7.60 -6.76
CA THR A 12 0.79 8.98 -6.69
C THR A 12 -0.73 9.08 -6.73
N THR A 13 -1.41 8.07 -7.28
CA THR A 13 -2.87 8.02 -7.34
C THR A 13 -3.46 7.11 -6.26
N THR A 14 -2.76 6.03 -5.92
CA THR A 14 -3.25 5.00 -5.00
C THR A 14 -3.04 5.40 -3.54
N LEU A 15 -1.83 5.81 -3.15
CA LEU A 15 -1.54 6.12 -1.74
C LEU A 15 -2.38 7.27 -1.18
N PRO A 16 -2.67 8.35 -1.93
CA PRO A 16 -3.51 9.42 -1.41
C PRO A 16 -4.90 9.00 -0.94
N ARG A 17 -5.47 7.97 -1.56
CA ARG A 17 -6.80 7.43 -1.21
C ARG A 17 -6.74 6.48 -0.01
N LEU A 18 -5.58 5.88 0.24
CA LEU A 18 -5.40 4.85 1.27
C LEU A 18 -4.79 5.40 2.56
N LEU A 19 -3.97 6.42 2.50
CA LEU A 19 -3.29 6.99 3.65
C LEU A 19 -3.70 8.45 3.87
N PRO A 20 -3.95 8.87 5.12
CA PRO A 20 -3.89 10.28 5.46
C PRO A 20 -2.46 10.77 5.16
N HIS A 21 -2.31 11.76 4.30
CA HIS A 21 -1.01 12.25 3.84
C HIS A 21 -1.05 13.76 3.59
N TRP A 22 0.12 14.39 3.65
CA TRP A 22 0.36 15.71 3.05
C TRP A 22 0.97 15.51 1.65
N PRO A 23 0.79 16.44 0.69
CA PRO A 23 1.19 16.26 -0.71
C PRO A 23 2.68 15.96 -1.00
N GLY A 24 3.59 16.04 -0.02
CA GLY A 24 5.02 15.69 -0.18
C GLY A 24 5.44 14.34 0.43
N ASP A 25 4.62 13.77 1.31
CA ASP A 25 5.00 12.62 2.15
C ASP A 25 5.08 11.28 1.41
N LEU A 26 4.63 11.24 0.16
CA LEU A 26 4.47 10.03 -0.64
C LEU A 26 5.44 9.97 -1.82
N ALA A 27 6.30 10.97 -1.98
CA ALA A 27 7.25 11.05 -3.09
C ALA A 27 8.41 10.05 -2.92
N ASP A 28 8.87 9.83 -1.70
CA ASP A 28 10.04 8.98 -1.44
C ASP A 28 9.66 7.52 -1.15
N PRO A 29 10.04 6.55 -2.01
CA PRO A 29 9.92 5.14 -1.68
C PRO A 29 10.76 4.81 -0.46
N GLY A 30 10.19 4.09 0.52
CA GLY A 30 10.96 3.73 1.70
C GLY A 30 10.21 2.94 2.76
N PRO A 31 10.94 2.51 3.81
CA PRO A 31 10.37 1.74 4.92
C PRO A 31 9.25 2.47 5.67
N ASP A 32 9.15 3.79 5.55
CA ASP A 32 8.11 4.58 6.18
C ASP A 32 6.74 4.41 5.50
N ILE A 33 6.69 4.34 4.18
CA ILE A 33 5.45 4.06 3.43
C ILE A 33 4.92 2.67 3.78
N VAL A 34 5.80 1.66 3.80
CA VAL A 34 5.45 0.29 4.20
C VAL A 34 4.86 0.28 5.62
N ARG A 35 5.51 0.95 6.58
CA ARG A 35 5.04 1.05 7.97
C ARG A 35 3.67 1.73 8.07
N ARG A 36 3.44 2.80 7.30
CA ARG A 36 2.14 3.51 7.25
C ARG A 36 1.04 2.61 6.68
N LEU A 37 1.31 1.90 5.58
CA LEU A 37 0.38 0.94 4.98
C LEU A 37 0.02 -0.20 5.94
N GLU A 38 1.01 -0.76 6.65
CA GLU A 38 0.72 -1.79 7.65
C GLU A 38 -0.17 -1.27 8.77
N ARG A 39 0.05 -0.03 9.23
CA ARG A 39 -0.78 0.59 10.28
C ARG A 39 -2.21 0.79 9.80
N ALA A 40 -2.39 1.30 8.58
CA ALA A 40 -3.70 1.47 7.96
C ALA A 40 -4.42 0.13 7.78
N LEU A 41 -3.73 -0.90 7.27
CA LEU A 41 -4.30 -2.24 7.12
C LEU A 41 -4.68 -2.88 8.46
N ARG A 42 -3.86 -2.72 9.50
CA ARG A 42 -4.19 -3.20 10.86
C ARG A 42 -5.45 -2.50 11.40
N ALA A 43 -5.60 -1.19 11.16
CA ALA A 43 -6.80 -0.46 11.55
C ALA A 43 -8.04 -0.96 10.80
N GLU A 44 -7.95 -1.13 9.48
CA GLU A 44 -9.06 -1.62 8.65
C GLU A 44 -9.48 -3.04 9.05
N ARG A 45 -8.51 -3.93 9.30
CA ARG A 45 -8.77 -5.29 9.82
C ARG A 45 -9.47 -5.29 11.17
N ARG A 46 -9.13 -4.33 12.05
CA ARG A 46 -9.79 -4.20 13.36
C ARG A 46 -11.26 -3.83 13.20
N LYS A 47 -11.57 -2.87 12.31
CA LYS A 47 -12.95 -2.47 12.01
C LYS A 47 -13.77 -3.65 11.49
N GLY A 48 -13.22 -4.39 10.51
CA GLY A 48 -13.90 -5.55 9.92
C GLY A 48 -14.18 -6.65 10.95
N ARG A 49 -13.21 -6.96 11.83
CA ARG A 49 -13.41 -7.93 12.93
C ARG A 49 -14.45 -7.49 13.94
N ALA A 50 -14.60 -6.18 14.16
CA ALA A 50 -15.59 -5.63 15.08
C ALA A 50 -16.97 -5.43 14.42
N GLY A 51 -17.14 -5.79 13.15
CA GLY A 51 -18.40 -5.57 12.41
C GLY A 51 -18.76 -4.10 12.25
N GLN A 52 -17.77 -3.20 12.29
CA GLN A 52 -18.02 -1.76 12.21
C GLN A 52 -18.46 -1.37 10.81
N ALA A 53 -19.48 -0.51 10.71
CA ALA A 53 -19.96 0.04 9.43
C ALA A 53 -18.87 0.83 8.66
N ALA A 54 -17.85 1.33 9.37
CA ALA A 54 -16.71 2.03 8.78
C ALA A 54 -15.65 1.07 8.16
N TYR A 55 -15.89 -0.24 8.18
CA TYR A 55 -15.08 -1.22 7.46
C TYR A 55 -15.37 -1.13 5.96
N ASP A 56 -14.30 -1.02 5.18
CA ASP A 56 -14.39 -0.97 3.72
C ASP A 56 -13.54 -2.10 3.11
N LEU A 57 -14.22 -3.02 2.40
CA LEU A 57 -13.60 -4.17 1.75
C LEU A 57 -12.74 -3.76 0.55
N GLU A 58 -13.19 -2.79 -0.25
CA GLU A 58 -12.43 -2.30 -1.41
C GLU A 58 -11.14 -1.64 -0.94
N ARG A 59 -11.25 -0.81 0.09
CA ARG A 59 -10.10 -0.20 0.76
C ARG A 59 -9.16 -1.24 1.36
N HIS A 60 -9.68 -2.31 1.97
CA HIS A 60 -8.86 -3.40 2.49
C HIS A 60 -8.04 -4.05 1.36
N ILE A 61 -8.69 -4.43 0.26
CA ILE A 61 -8.04 -5.07 -0.89
C ILE A 61 -6.96 -4.14 -1.45
N ALA A 62 -7.28 -2.86 -1.63
CA ALA A 62 -6.33 -1.86 -2.10
C ALA A 62 -5.12 -1.69 -1.17
N LEU A 63 -5.32 -1.69 0.16
CA LEU A 63 -4.22 -1.66 1.14
C LEU A 63 -3.31 -2.90 1.05
N VAL A 64 -3.87 -4.08 0.80
CA VAL A 64 -3.10 -5.32 0.62
C VAL A 64 -2.25 -5.25 -0.64
N HIS A 65 -2.83 -4.84 -1.77
CA HIS A 65 -2.11 -4.70 -3.03
C HIS A 65 -0.99 -3.65 -2.94
N ALA A 66 -1.28 -2.47 -2.37
CA ALA A 66 -0.28 -1.42 -2.18
C ALA A 66 0.88 -1.90 -1.30
N LEU A 67 0.59 -2.57 -0.18
CA LEU A 67 1.64 -3.10 0.72
C LEU A 67 2.53 -4.15 0.03
N ALA A 68 1.94 -5.02 -0.79
CA ALA A 68 2.69 -6.01 -1.55
C ALA A 68 3.63 -5.35 -2.59
N ALA A 69 3.13 -4.35 -3.32
CA ALA A 69 3.90 -3.59 -4.30
C ALA A 69 5.08 -2.85 -3.65
N GLU A 70 4.83 -2.14 -2.54
CA GLU A 70 5.86 -1.37 -1.80
C GLU A 70 6.96 -2.26 -1.21
N ARG A 71 6.59 -3.44 -0.69
CA ARG A 71 7.57 -4.43 -0.21
C ARG A 71 8.41 -5.00 -1.35
N GLY A 72 7.82 -5.21 -2.53
CA GLY A 72 8.53 -5.61 -3.73
C GLY A 72 9.58 -4.57 -4.16
N GLN A 73 9.18 -3.30 -4.22
CA GLN A 73 10.08 -2.18 -4.57
C GLN A 73 11.22 -2.00 -3.58
N THR A 74 10.93 -2.09 -2.26
CA THR A 74 11.97 -2.00 -1.21
C THR A 74 13.01 -3.11 -1.33
N ARG A 75 12.57 -4.33 -1.70
CA ARG A 75 13.49 -5.48 -1.89
C ARG A 75 14.37 -5.29 -3.12
N SER A 76 13.82 -4.77 -4.22
CA SER A 76 14.60 -4.46 -5.43
C SER A 76 15.59 -3.33 -5.21
N ALA A 77 15.21 -2.27 -4.48
CA ALA A 77 16.09 -1.16 -4.12
C ALA A 77 17.25 -1.56 -3.19
N ARG A 78 17.11 -2.65 -2.42
CA ARG A 78 18.16 -3.21 -1.55
C ARG A 78 19.15 -4.13 -2.25
N ARG A 79 18.97 -4.43 -3.55
CA ARG A 79 19.92 -5.25 -4.31
C ARG A 79 20.98 -4.33 -4.91
N PRO A 80 22.20 -4.22 -4.35
CA PRO A 80 23.28 -3.57 -5.06
C PRO A 80 23.61 -4.42 -6.29
N THR A 81 23.60 -3.77 -7.46
CA THR A 81 24.16 -4.32 -8.69
C THR A 81 25.66 -4.54 -8.46
N PRO A 82 26.22 -5.72 -8.80
CA PRO A 82 27.67 -5.94 -8.73
C PRO A 82 28.42 -5.09 -9.76
#